data_AF-A0A5E4KQP8-F1
#
_entry.id   AF-A0A5E4KQP8-F1
#
_cell.length_a   1.000
_cell.length_b   1.000
_cell.length_c   1.000
_cell.angle_alpha   90.00
_cell.angle_beta   90.00
_cell.angle_gamma   90.00
#
_symmetry.space_group_name_H-M   'P 1'
#
loop_
_entity.id
_entity.type
_entity.pdbx_description
1 polymer ?
#
loop_
_entity_poly.entity_id
_entity_poly.type
_entity_poly.pdbx_seq_one_letter_code
_entity_poly.pdbx_strand_id
1 'polypeptide(L)'
;MLTLRILVEFVTIILALAGAYFIASTIGRRIDDDMLRAKAFLNKSFMKEHWVLLLLACFFFLVYATIKFYEIFGLPLDKNITDLIDQVIVLGILACSIMSQYNLSKLINK
;
A
#
# COMPACT_ATOMS: atom_id res chain seq x y z
N MET A 1 23.32 1.80 8.39
CA MET A 1 22.59 0.79 7.59
C MET A 1 21.79 -0.19 8.44
N LEU A 2 22.39 -0.87 9.43
CA LEU A 2 21.69 -1.88 10.25
C LEU A 2 20.49 -1.30 11.05
N THR A 3 20.64 -0.11 11.63
CA THR A 3 19.59 0.59 12.39
C THR A 3 18.40 1.02 11.55
N LEU A 4 18.65 1.51 10.33
CA LEU A 4 17.60 1.98 9.42
C LEU A 4 16.79 0.81 8.85
N ARG A 5 17.47 -0.31 8.55
CA ARG A 5 16.83 -1.56 8.10
C ARG A 5 15.94 -2.17 9.19
N ILE A 6 16.42 -2.23 10.44
CA ILE A 6 15.62 -2.68 11.59
C ILE A 6 14.39 -1.81 11.79
N LEU A 7 14.54 -0.48 11.65
CA LEU A 7 13.43 0.45 11.79
C LEU A 7 12.37 0.24 10.70
N VAL A 8 12.81 0.08 9.44
CA VAL A 8 11.94 -0.27 8.31
C VAL A 8 11.21 -1.58 8.55
N GLU A 9 11.92 -2.64 8.96
CA GLU A 9 11.31 -3.93 9.28
C GLU A 9 10.27 -3.82 10.40
N PHE A 10 10.58 -3.09 11.47
CA PHE A 10 9.65 -2.86 12.57
C PHE A 10 8.36 -2.14 12.10
N VAL A 11 8.51 -1.11 11.27
CA VAL A 11 7.37 -0.40 10.68
C VAL A 11 6.56 -1.32 9.76
N THR A 12 7.21 -2.16 8.94
CA THR A 12 6.50 -3.13 8.10
C THR A 12 5.71 -4.16 8.89
N ILE A 13 6.22 -4.62 10.04
CA ILE A 13 5.51 -5.55 10.93
C ILE A 13 4.25 -4.88 11.51
N ILE A 14 4.37 -3.65 11.98
CA ILE A 14 3.21 -2.89 12.49
C ILE A 14 2.17 -2.69 11.39
N LEU A 15 2.61 -2.31 10.19
CA LEU A 15 1.72 -2.16 9.04
C LEU A 15 1.02 -3.49 8.70
N ALA A 16 1.76 -4.59 8.62
CA ALA A 16 1.19 -5.91 8.32
C ALA A 16 0.14 -6.33 9.37
N LEU A 17 0.41 -6.10 10.67
CA LEU A 17 -0.55 -6.33 11.75
C LEU A 17 -1.81 -5.46 11.60
N ALA A 18 -1.64 -4.18 11.26
CA ALA A 18 -2.77 -3.28 11.02
C ALA A 18 -3.63 -3.75 9.84
N GLY A 19 -3.00 -4.16 8.74
CA GLY A 19 -3.71 -4.70 7.59
C GLY A 19 -4.47 -5.99 7.90
N ALA A 20 -3.84 -6.92 8.62
CA ALA A 20 -4.48 -8.14 9.07
C ALA A 20 -5.69 -7.86 9.98
N TYR A 21 -5.58 -6.88 10.89
CA TYR A 21 -6.68 -6.44 11.75
C TYR A 21 -7.87 -5.91 10.93
N PHE A 22 -7.62 -5.06 9.93
CA PHE A 22 -8.68 -4.54 9.07
C PHE A 22 -9.39 -5.65 8.30
N ILE A 23 -8.66 -6.59 7.71
CA ILE A 23 -9.25 -7.73 6.98
C ILE A 23 -10.07 -8.63 7.93
N ALA A 24 -9.55 -8.93 9.12
CA ALA A 24 -10.29 -9.71 10.11
C ALA A 24 -11.60 -9.01 10.51
N SER A 25 -11.58 -7.68 10.64
CA SER A 25 -12.77 -6.88 10.98
C SER A 25 -13.86 -6.88 9.89
N THR A 26 -13.49 -7.14 8.63
CA THR A 26 -14.44 -7.17 7.50
C THR A 26 -14.99 -8.56 7.23
N ILE A 27 -14.20 -9.63 7.40
CA ILE A 27 -14.62 -11.03 7.18
C ILE A 27 -15.75 -11.47 8.11
N GLY A 28 -15.78 -10.96 9.35
CA GLY A 28 -16.80 -11.33 10.33
C GLY A 28 -18.20 -10.78 10.05
N ARG A 29 -18.37 -9.87 9.08
CA ARG A 29 -19.65 -9.30 8.72
C ARG A 29 -20.19 -9.93 7.44
N ARG A 30 -21.38 -10.54 7.52
CA ARG A 30 -22.19 -10.84 6.33
C ARG A 30 -22.65 -9.52 5.75
N ILE A 31 -21.93 -9.04 4.74
CA ILE A 31 -22.33 -7.88 3.97
C ILE A 31 -22.70 -8.38 2.59
N ASP A 32 -23.86 -7.95 2.12
CA ASP A 32 -24.27 -8.19 0.75
C ASP A 32 -23.32 -7.42 -0.18
N ASP A 33 -22.59 -8.15 -1.02
CA ASP A 33 -21.59 -7.59 -1.94
C ASP A 33 -22.22 -6.54 -2.86
N ASP A 34 -23.48 -6.72 -3.26
CA ASP A 34 -24.22 -5.77 -4.10
C ASP A 34 -24.48 -4.46 -3.36
N MET A 35 -24.83 -4.54 -2.07
CA MET A 35 -25.02 -3.36 -1.22
C MET A 35 -23.69 -2.64 -0.97
N LEU A 36 -22.60 -3.39 -0.75
CA LEU A 36 -21.27 -2.82 -0.55
C LEU A 36 -20.80 -2.07 -1.80
N ARG A 37 -20.98 -2.67 -2.97
CA ARG A 37 -20.60 -2.09 -4.26
C ARG A 37 -21.39 -0.82 -4.57
N ALA A 38 -22.70 -0.84 -4.33
CA ALA A 38 -23.54 0.34 -4.49
C ALA A 38 -23.08 1.47 -3.56
N LYS A 39 -22.79 1.16 -2.29
CA LYS A 39 -22.31 2.14 -1.31
C LYS A 39 -20.94 2.71 -1.66
N ALA A 40 -20.03 1.88 -2.16
CA ALA A 40 -18.72 2.29 -2.62
C ALA A 40 -18.82 3.24 -3.82
N PHE A 41 -19.69 2.91 -4.79
CA PHE A 41 -19.89 3.71 -6.00
C PHE A 41 -20.57 5.06 -5.72
N LEU A 42 -21.57 5.07 -4.83
CA LEU A 42 -22.28 6.30 -4.45
C LEU A 42 -21.42 7.24 -3.59
N ASN A 43 -20.45 6.70 -2.86
CA ASN A 43 -19.55 7.50 -2.03
C ASN A 43 -18.41 8.10 -2.86
N LYS A 44 -18.63 9.31 -3.39
CA LYS A 44 -17.63 10.07 -4.18
C LYS A 44 -16.30 10.26 -3.46
N SER A 45 -16.29 10.44 -2.13
CA SER A 45 -15.04 10.57 -1.35
C SER A 45 -14.25 9.26 -1.37
N PHE A 46 -14.95 8.15 -1.13
CA PHE A 46 -14.35 6.81 -1.13
C PHE A 46 -13.72 6.47 -2.48
N MET A 47 -14.43 6.74 -3.58
CA MET A 47 -13.90 6.54 -4.94
C MET A 47 -12.68 7.43 -5.20
N LYS A 48 -12.77 8.73 -4.90
CA LYS A 48 -11.65 9.66 -5.13
C LYS A 48 -10.39 9.23 -4.36
N GLU A 49 -10.54 8.87 -3.09
CA GLU A 49 -9.42 8.43 -2.25
C GLU A 49 -8.79 7.14 -2.78
N HIS A 50 -9.59 6.16 -3.21
CA HIS A 50 -9.06 4.92 -3.82
C HIS A 50 -8.35 5.17 -5.14
N TRP A 51 -8.86 6.06 -5.98
CA TRP A 51 -8.17 6.46 -7.22
C TRP A 51 -6.82 7.14 -6.95
N VAL A 52 -6.74 7.98 -5.91
CA VAL A 52 -5.47 8.61 -5.51
C VAL A 52 -4.49 7.56 -4.98
N LEU A 53 -4.95 6.64 -4.13
CA LEU A 53 -4.12 5.54 -3.61
C LEU A 53 -3.61 4.63 -4.74
N LEU A 54 -4.45 4.34 -5.73
CA LEU A 54 -4.09 3.56 -6.91
C LEU A 54 -3.03 4.27 -7.75
N LEU A 55 -3.21 5.57 -8.02
CA LEU A 55 -2.23 6.38 -8.75
C LEU A 55 -0.89 6.45 -8.01
N LEU A 56 -0.92 6.59 -6.69
CA LEU A 56 0.28 6.65 -5.86
C LEU A 56 1.03 5.30 -5.85
N ALA A 57 0.31 4.18 -5.71
CA ALA A 57 0.89 2.85 -5.79
C ALA A 57 1.48 2.57 -7.19
N CYS A 58 0.79 3.00 -8.25
CA CYS A 58 1.28 2.91 -9.62
C CYS A 58 2.57 3.73 -9.82
N PHE A 59 2.62 4.93 -9.26
CA PHE A 59 3.82 5.77 -9.28
C PHE A 59 5.01 5.06 -8.60
N PHE A 60 4.81 4.51 -7.41
CA PHE A 60 5.86 3.72 -6.72
C PHE A 60 6.32 2.53 -7.56
N PHE A 61 5.40 1.82 -8.19
CA PHE A 61 5.71 0.71 -9.09
C PHE A 61 6.52 1.16 -10.32
N LEU A 62 6.19 2.30 -10.92
CA LEU A 62 6.94 2.85 -12.05
C LEU A 62 8.37 3.22 -11.67
N VAL A 63 8.56 3.85 -10.50
CA VAL A 63 9.90 4.18 -9.99
C VAL A 63 10.70 2.89 -9.78
N TYR A 64 10.11 1.87 -9.16
CA TYR A 64 10.75 0.55 -8.98
C TYR A 64 11.16 -0.09 -10.30
N ALA A 65 10.23 -0.13 -11.26
CA ALA A 65 10.48 -0.70 -12.58
C ALA A 65 11.60 0.03 -13.32
N THR A 66 11.66 1.36 -13.21
CA THR A 66 12.71 2.18 -13.81
C THR A 66 14.09 1.86 -13.22
N ILE A 67 14.18 1.71 -11.90
CA ILE A 67 15.43 1.35 -11.22
C ILE A 67 15.90 -0.05 -11.62
N LYS A 68 14.99 -1.03 -11.59
CA LYS A 68 15.29 -2.40 -12.02
C LYS A 68 15.69 -2.47 -13.50
N PHE A 69 15.08 -1.63 -14.34
CA PHE A 69 15.50 -1.49 -15.72
C PHE A 69 16.95 -0.99 -15.81
N TYR A 70 17.32 0.08 -15.09
CA TYR A 70 18.71 0.55 -15.08
C TYR A 70 19.72 -0.49 -14.58
N GLU A 71 19.33 -1.30 -13.59
CA GLU A 71 20.14 -2.42 -13.09
C GLU A 71 20.41 -3.46 -14.18
N ILE A 72 19.39 -3.82 -14.99
CA ILE A 72 19.53 -4.75 -16.13
C ILE A 72 20.47 -4.20 -17.21
N PHE A 73 20.46 -2.88 -17.44
CA PHE A 73 21.32 -2.22 -18.41
C PHE A 73 22.76 -1.96 -17.90
N GLY A 74 23.08 -2.38 -16.67
CA GLY A 74 24.45 -2.28 -16.12
C GLY A 74 24.91 -0.86 -15.82
N LEU A 75 23.98 0.08 -15.66
CA LEU A 75 24.30 1.45 -15.26
C LEU A 75 24.80 1.46 -13.80
N PRO A 76 25.91 2.15 -13.49
CA PRO A 76 26.46 2.20 -12.14
C PRO A 76 25.58 3.06 -11.24
N LEU A 77 24.57 2.44 -10.63
CA LEU A 77 23.84 3.00 -9.49
C LEU A 77 24.54 2.58 -8.20
N ASP A 78 24.67 3.53 -7.27
CA ASP A 78 25.14 3.25 -5.91
C ASP A 78 24.16 2.28 -5.23
N LYS A 79 24.66 1.09 -4.90
CA LYS A 79 23.87 0.02 -4.25
C LYS A 79 23.19 0.49 -2.97
N ASN A 80 23.83 1.38 -2.21
CA ASN A 80 23.25 1.89 -0.97
C ASN A 80 21.99 2.75 -1.24
N ILE A 81 21.99 3.50 -2.34
CA ILE A 81 20.87 4.33 -2.75
C ILE A 81 19.74 3.45 -3.29
N THR A 82 20.06 2.47 -4.12
CA THR A 82 19.09 1.50 -4.66
C THR A 82 18.37 0.74 -3.53
N ASP A 83 19.12 0.24 -2.54
CA ASP A 83 18.54 -0.49 -1.40
C ASP A 83 17.60 0.39 -0.56
N LEU A 84 17.96 1.66 -0.35
CA LEU A 84 17.11 2.61 0.38
C LEU A 84 15.83 2.93 -0.40
N ILE A 85 15.93 3.10 -1.72
CA ILE A 85 14.76 3.39 -2.56
C ILE A 85 13.82 2.18 -2.59
N ASP A 86 14.34 0.96 -2.73
CA ASP A 86 13.54 -0.27 -2.71
C ASP A 86 12.78 -0.39 -1.37
N GLN A 87 13.42 -0.10 -0.24
CA GLN A 87 12.76 -0.10 1.08
C GLN A 87 11.63 0.94 1.17
N VAL A 88 11.86 2.16 0.69
CA VAL A 88 10.85 3.24 0.69
C VAL A 88 9.66 2.88 -0.21
N ILE A 89 9.91 2.28 -1.37
CA ILE A 89 8.86 1.84 -2.29
C ILE A 89 7.97 0.78 -1.64
N VAL A 90 8.57 -0.25 -1.03
CA VAL A 90 7.81 -1.31 -0.35
C VAL A 90 6.96 -0.73 0.78
N LEU A 91 7.52 0.18 1.57
CA LEU A 91 6.77 0.90 2.61
C LEU A 91 5.61 1.71 2.04
N GLY A 92 5.84 2.43 0.94
CA GLY A 92 4.82 3.23 0.27
C GLY A 92 3.65 2.39 -0.23
N ILE A 93 3.94 1.24 -0.85
CA ILE A 93 2.92 0.31 -1.35
C ILE A 93 2.13 -0.32 -0.19
N LEU A 94 2.82 -0.74 0.88
CA LEU A 94 2.16 -1.28 2.07
C LEU A 94 1.24 -0.23 2.73
N ALA A 95 1.71 1.01 2.87
CA ALA A 95 0.91 2.10 3.41
C ALA A 95 -0.34 2.37 2.55
N CYS A 96 -0.21 2.37 1.22
CA CYS A 96 -1.35 2.52 0.32
C CYS A 96 -2.37 1.39 0.49
N SER A 97 -1.88 0.15 0.65
CA SER A 97 -2.72 -1.04 0.83
C SER A 97 -3.53 -0.98 2.12
N ILE A 98 -2.90 -0.56 3.23
CA ILE A 98 -3.55 -0.46 4.53
C ILE A 98 -4.53 0.70 4.57
N MET A 99 -4.20 1.84 3.94
CA MET A 99 -5.13 2.96 3.83
C MET A 99 -6.38 2.57 3.03
N SER A 100 -6.21 1.79 1.96
CA SER A 100 -7.32 1.20 1.18
C SER A 100 -8.21 0.31 2.06
N GLN A 101 -7.61 -0.61 2.83
CA GLN A 101 -8.32 -1.49 3.76
C GLN A 101 -9.03 -0.72 4.88
N TYR A 102 -8.39 0.31 5.43
CA TYR A 102 -9.00 1.20 6.42
C TYR A 102 -10.24 1.90 5.84
N ASN A 103 -10.12 2.48 4.65
CA ASN A 103 -11.25 3.13 4.00
C ASN A 103 -12.40 2.15 3.71
N LEU A 104 -12.09 0.91 3.33
CA LEU A 104 -13.08 -0.16 3.18
C LEU A 104 -13.77 -0.49 4.51
N SER A 105 -13.00 -0.66 5.59
CA SER A 105 -13.55 -0.92 6.93
C SER A 105 -14.45 0.23 7.43
N LYS A 106 -14.10 1.48 7.11
CA LYS A 106 -14.89 2.67 7.42
C LYS A 106 -16.19 2.70 6.61
N LEU A 107 -16.15 2.33 5.34
CA LEU A 107 -17.35 2.24 4.50
C LEU A 107 -18.33 1.17 5.04
N ILE A 108 -17.78 0.06 5.52
CA ILE A 108 -18.54 -1.05 6.11
C ILE A 108 -19.18 -0.65 7.45
N ASN A 109 -18.45 0.07 8.30
CA ASN A 109 -18.91 0.50 9.62
C ASN A 109 -19.86 1.71 9.62
N LYS A 110 -19.95 2.42 8.49
CA LYS A 110 -20.84 3.57 8.34
C LYS A 110 -22.27 3.14 8.03
#